data_AF-A0A821LPW4-F1
#
_entry.id   AF-A0A821LPW4-F1
#
_cell.length_a   1.000
_cell.length_b   1.000
_cell.length_c   1.000
_cell.angle_alpha   90.00
_cell.angle_beta   90.00
_cell.angle_gamma   90.00
#
_symmetry.space_group_name_H-M   'P 1'
#
loop_
_entity.id
_entity.type
_entity.pdbx_description
1 polymer ?
#
loop_
_entity_poly.entity_id
_entity_poly.type
_entity_poly.pdbx_seq_one_letter_code
_entity_poly.pdbx_strand_id
1 'polypeptide(L)'
;MELVLSPRILFLDEPTAGLDSSMARSVMECLQKLSRTGCTIVFSIHQPRYSIFKLFDTLFLLSAGRCTYHGRTDSVLNFFSSVGFSCVEHNNPADFLLDITQGDRPQLSAQQQDDIAFNEESS
;
A
#
# COMPACT_ATOMS: atom_id res chain seq x y z
N MET A 1 -6.69 -23.40 13.78
CA MET A 1 -6.60 -23.41 15.25
C MET A 1 -6.35 -22.04 15.84
N GLU A 2 -5.73 -21.10 15.13
CA GLU A 2 -5.31 -19.81 15.68
C GLU A 2 -6.47 -18.90 16.15
N LEU A 3 -7.56 -18.80 15.40
CA LEU A 3 -8.75 -18.05 15.82
C LEU A 3 -9.52 -18.66 16.99
N VAL A 4 -9.34 -19.96 17.27
CA VAL A 4 -10.09 -20.67 18.33
C VAL A 4 -9.69 -20.17 19.71
N LEU A 5 -8.49 -19.59 19.84
CA LEU A 5 -7.94 -19.07 21.09
C LEU A 5 -8.34 -17.60 21.37
N SER A 6 -9.13 -16.97 20.48
CA SER A 6 -9.46 -15.54 20.54
C SER A 6 -8.24 -14.66 20.87
N PRO A 7 -7.15 -14.76 20.07
CA PRO A 7 -5.93 -14.03 20.38
C PRO A 7 -6.15 -12.53 20.27
N ARG A 8 -5.45 -11.75 21.11
CA ARG A 8 -5.46 -10.28 21.03
C ARG A 8 -4.61 -9.74 19.89
N ILE A 9 -3.68 -10.54 19.37
CA ILE A 9 -2.79 -10.20 18.25
C ILE A 9 -2.75 -11.40 17.31
N LEU A 10 -2.94 -11.16 16.02
CA LEU A 10 -2.91 -12.17 14.96
C LEU A 10 -1.90 -11.76 13.89
N PHE A 11 -1.01 -12.68 13.51
CA PHE A 11 -0.04 -12.49 12.44
C PHE A 11 -0.40 -13.39 11.27
N LEU A 12 -0.40 -12.86 10.06
CA LEU A 12 -0.73 -13.63 8.85
C LEU A 12 0.31 -13.36 7.77
N ASP A 13 0.81 -14.42 7.16
CA ASP A 13 1.70 -14.30 5.99
C ASP A 13 0.88 -14.51 4.72
N GLU A 14 0.81 -13.48 3.88
CA GLU A 14 0.08 -13.44 2.60
C GLU A 14 -1.33 -14.09 2.64
N PRO A 15 -2.29 -13.57 3.46
CA PRO A 15 -3.58 -14.22 3.68
C PRO A 15 -4.49 -14.29 2.45
N THR A 16 -4.12 -13.62 1.36
CA THR A 16 -4.83 -13.61 0.08
C THR A 16 -4.16 -14.45 -1.00
N ALA A 17 -3.01 -15.09 -0.72
CA ALA A 17 -2.29 -15.90 -1.69
C ALA A 17 -3.14 -17.09 -2.16
N GLY A 18 -3.18 -17.30 -3.47
CA GLY A 18 -3.94 -18.41 -4.09
C GLY A 18 -5.47 -18.25 -4.07
N LEU A 19 -6.00 -17.13 -3.57
CA LEU A 19 -7.42 -16.82 -3.61
C LEU A 19 -7.77 -16.02 -4.85
N ASP A 20 -8.97 -16.25 -5.40
CA ASP A 20 -9.52 -15.30 -6.37
C ASP A 20 -9.87 -13.97 -5.69
N SER A 21 -10.12 -12.94 -6.50
CA SER A 21 -10.32 -11.58 -6.00
C SER A 21 -11.53 -11.40 -5.08
N SER A 22 -12.60 -12.18 -5.27
CA SER A 22 -13.80 -12.10 -4.44
C SER A 22 -13.57 -12.77 -3.08
N MET A 23 -12.94 -13.95 -3.11
CA MET A 23 -12.55 -14.67 -1.89
C MET A 23 -11.52 -13.87 -1.08
N ALA A 24 -10.48 -13.36 -1.73
CA ALA A 24 -9.47 -12.51 -1.09
C ALA A 24 -10.12 -11.31 -0.39
N ARG A 25 -11.04 -10.60 -1.07
CA ARG A 25 -11.77 -9.49 -0.48
C ARG A 25 -12.59 -9.93 0.74
N SER A 26 -13.31 -11.04 0.64
CA SER A 26 -14.14 -11.56 1.74
C SER A 26 -13.30 -11.91 2.98
N VAL A 27 -12.12 -12.50 2.77
CA VAL A 27 -11.15 -12.76 3.84
C VAL A 27 -10.70 -11.45 4.49
N MET A 28 -10.31 -10.45 3.70
CA MET A 28 -9.85 -9.17 4.24
C MET A 28 -10.96 -8.39 4.98
N GLU A 29 -12.21 -8.45 4.51
CA GLU A 29 -13.36 -7.89 5.22
C GLU A 29 -13.63 -8.63 6.55
N CYS A 30 -13.42 -9.94 6.60
CA CYS A 30 -13.51 -10.71 7.84
C CYS A 30 -12.44 -10.29 8.84
N LEU A 31 -11.19 -10.16 8.40
CA LEU A 31 -10.09 -9.67 9.23
C LEU A 31 -10.37 -8.24 9.74
N GLN A 32 -10.87 -7.34 8.89
CA GLN A 32 -11.25 -6.00 9.33
C GLN A 32 -12.37 -6.02 10.37
N LYS A 33 -13.35 -6.91 10.26
CA LYS A 33 -14.39 -7.07 11.29
C LYS A 33 -13.80 -7.59 12.59
N LEU A 34 -12.87 -8.53 12.53
CA LEU A 34 -12.17 -9.06 13.69
C LEU A 34 -11.29 -7.99 14.36
N SER A 35 -10.64 -7.12 13.57
CA SER A 35 -9.82 -6.05 14.16
C SER A 35 -10.65 -5.08 15.01
N ARG A 36 -11.89 -4.80 14.56
CA ARG A 36 -12.86 -3.97 15.29
C ARG A 36 -13.33 -4.57 16.61
N THR A 37 -13.12 -5.86 16.88
CA THR A 37 -13.41 -6.46 18.19
C THR A 37 -12.25 -6.33 19.18
N GLY A 38 -11.19 -5.58 18.84
CA GLY A 38 -10.01 -5.37 19.69
C GLY A 38 -8.87 -6.35 19.43
N CYS A 39 -8.91 -7.10 18.32
CA CYS A 39 -7.80 -7.93 17.86
C CYS A 39 -6.85 -7.07 17.00
N THR A 40 -5.57 -7.01 17.33
CA THR A 40 -4.56 -6.37 16.45
C THR A 40 -4.16 -7.37 15.37
N ILE A 41 -4.32 -7.02 14.10
CA ILE A 41 -3.99 -7.91 12.99
C ILE A 41 -2.84 -7.31 12.20
N VAL A 42 -1.77 -8.08 12.05
CA VAL A 42 -0.59 -7.71 11.26
C VAL A 42 -0.45 -8.74 10.15
N PHE A 43 -0.32 -8.28 8.90
CA PHE A 43 -0.17 -9.19 7.78
C PHE A 43 0.74 -8.62 6.69
N SER A 44 1.40 -9.52 5.96
CA SER A 44 2.04 -9.21 4.69
C SER A 44 1.03 -9.38 3.55
N ILE A 45 1.14 -8.58 2.49
CA ILE A 45 0.30 -8.73 1.30
C ILE A 45 1.08 -8.32 0.05
N HIS A 46 1.01 -9.15 -0.98
CA HIS A 46 1.65 -8.89 -2.27
C HIS A 46 0.64 -8.25 -3.23
N GLN A 47 0.90 -7.01 -3.67
CA GLN A 47 0.12 -6.30 -4.70
C GLN A 47 -1.41 -6.34 -4.49
N PRO A 48 -1.95 -5.75 -3.41
CA PRO A 48 -3.38 -5.76 -3.15
C PRO A 48 -4.14 -4.94 -4.20
N ARG A 49 -5.29 -5.45 -4.64
CA ARG A 49 -6.24 -4.66 -5.43
C ARG A 49 -6.69 -3.44 -4.63
N TYR A 50 -7.01 -2.35 -5.33
CA TYR A 50 -7.55 -1.12 -4.75
C TYR A 50 -8.66 -1.34 -3.70
N SER A 51 -9.57 -2.27 -4.00
CA SER A 51 -10.72 -2.56 -3.15
C SER A 51 -10.33 -3.18 -1.80
N ILE A 52 -9.20 -3.92 -1.76
CA ILE A 52 -8.59 -4.48 -0.54
C ILE A 52 -7.72 -3.42 0.14
N PHE A 53 -6.92 -2.67 -0.62
CA PHE A 53 -6.06 -1.61 -0.08
C PHE A 53 -6.83 -0.58 0.76
N LYS A 54 -8.05 -0.25 0.35
CA LYS A 54 -8.98 0.62 1.10
C LYS A 54 -9.36 0.12 2.49
N LEU A 55 -9.15 -1.15 2.80
CA LEU A 55 -9.51 -1.74 4.09
C LEU A 55 -8.42 -1.55 5.14
N PHE A 56 -7.23 -1.10 4.77
CA PHE A 56 -6.08 -1.01 5.66
C PHE A 56 -6.12 0.23 6.52
N ASP A 57 -5.96 0.07 7.83
CA ASP A 57 -5.89 1.20 8.77
C ASP A 57 -4.48 1.84 8.78
N THR A 58 -3.44 1.00 8.79
CA THR A 58 -2.04 1.39 8.87
C THR A 58 -1.25 0.64 7.81
N LEU A 59 -0.29 1.33 7.18
CA LEU A 59 0.61 0.77 6.18
C LEU A 59 2.04 0.82 6.70
N PHE A 60 2.75 -0.29 6.54
CA PHE A 60 4.18 -0.41 6.79
C PHE A 60 4.84 -0.86 5.49
N LEU A 61 5.57 0.05 4.84
CA LEU A 61 6.16 -0.17 3.53
C LEU A 61 7.66 -0.44 3.67
N LEU A 62 8.10 -1.55 3.11
CA LEU A 62 9.49 -2.01 3.13
C LEU A 62 10.09 -1.96 1.72
N SER A 63 11.32 -1.46 1.61
CA SER A 63 12.16 -1.57 0.42
C SER A 63 13.59 -1.93 0.82
N ALA A 64 14.18 -2.94 0.18
CA ALA A 64 15.54 -3.42 0.45
C ALA A 64 15.88 -3.59 1.96
N GLY A 65 14.92 -4.12 2.73
CA GLY A 65 15.07 -4.34 4.18
C GLY A 65 14.96 -3.08 5.05
N ARG A 66 14.60 -1.92 4.47
CA ARG A 66 14.40 -0.65 5.19
C ARG A 66 12.94 -0.21 5.13
N CYS A 67 12.48 0.42 6.20
CA CYS A 67 11.15 1.03 6.24
C CYS A 67 11.19 2.36 5.48
N THR A 68 10.42 2.44 4.38
CA THR A 68 10.27 3.66 3.57
C THR A 68 9.09 4.49 4.05
N TYR A 69 8.04 3.85 4.58
CA TYR A 69 6.89 4.52 5.15
C TYR A 69 6.27 3.69 6.28
N HIS A 70 5.85 4.36 7.34
CA HIS A 70 5.01 3.79 8.38
C HIS A 70 4.01 4.84 8.86
N GLY A 71 2.72 4.54 8.73
CA GLY A 71 1.67 5.44 9.20
C GLY A 71 0.30 5.03 8.67
N ARG A 72 -0.68 5.92 8.81
CA ARG A 72 -2.03 5.69 8.31
C ARG A 72 -2.03 5.51 6.80
N THR A 73 -2.85 4.59 6.29
CA THR A 73 -2.94 4.33 4.85
C THR A 73 -3.48 5.55 4.09
N ASP A 74 -4.37 6.34 4.69
CA ASP A 74 -4.94 7.55 4.08
C ASP A 74 -3.91 8.68 3.85
N SER A 75 -2.82 8.66 4.61
CA SER A 75 -1.81 9.72 4.61
C SER A 75 -0.62 9.41 3.70
N VAL A 76 -0.54 8.18 3.19
CA VAL A 76 0.63 7.70 2.43
C VAL A 76 0.83 8.49 1.13
N LEU A 77 -0.26 8.78 0.40
CA LEU A 77 -0.14 9.50 -0.87
C LEU A 77 0.35 10.93 -0.66
N ASN A 78 -0.17 11.61 0.37
CA ASN A 78 0.29 12.96 0.74
C ASN A 78 1.79 12.96 1.12
N PHE A 79 2.24 11.93 1.85
CA PHE A 79 3.65 11.77 2.18
C PHE A 79 4.52 11.66 0.91
N PHE A 80 4.18 10.74 0.00
CA PHE A 80 4.97 10.57 -1.24
C PHE A 80 4.89 11.80 -2.16
N SER A 81 3.76 12.51 -2.20
CA SER A 81 3.63 13.78 -2.91
C SER A 81 4.55 14.86 -2.34
N SER A 82 4.73 14.92 -1.02
CA SER A 82 5.67 15.87 -0.40
C SER A 82 7.14 15.61 -0.74
N VAL A 83 7.48 14.39 -1.17
CA VAL A 83 8.82 13.96 -1.57
C VAL A 83 9.02 14.04 -3.10
N GLY A 84 7.98 14.46 -3.85
CA GLY A 84 8.04 14.66 -5.30
C GLY A 84 7.47 13.51 -6.14
N PHE A 85 6.77 12.55 -5.53
CA PHE A 85 6.07 11.48 -6.25
C PHE A 85 4.56 11.72 -6.25
N SER A 86 3.98 11.91 -7.43
CA SER A 86 2.53 12.06 -7.60
C SER A 86 1.91 10.78 -8.15
N CYS A 87 0.85 10.28 -7.51
CA CYS A 87 0.06 9.19 -8.07
C CYS A 87 -0.88 9.75 -9.14
N VAL A 88 -0.89 9.13 -10.32
CA VAL A 88 -1.83 9.46 -11.41
C VAL A 88 -3.25 9.10 -10.99
N GLU A 89 -4.21 9.91 -11.42
CA GLU A 89 -5.63 9.68 -11.21
C GLU A 89 -6.06 8.33 -11.82
N HIS A 90 -6.91 7.58 -11.10
CA HIS A 90 -7.35 6.22 -11.43
C HIS A 90 -6.30 5.09 -11.33
N ASN A 91 -5.06 5.37 -10.92
CA ASN A 91 -4.11 4.29 -10.63
C ASN A 91 -4.38 3.67 -9.24
N ASN A 92 -4.03 2.40 -9.08
CA ASN A 92 -4.07 1.74 -7.77
C ASN A 92 -2.91 2.27 -6.90
N PRO A 93 -3.18 2.90 -5.74
CA PRO A 93 -2.14 3.41 -4.86
C PRO A 93 -1.15 2.33 -4.43
N ALA A 94 -1.61 1.09 -4.24
CA ALA A 94 -0.72 0.00 -3.85
C ALA A 94 0.35 -0.29 -4.91
N ASP A 95 -0.04 -0.29 -6.19
CA ASP A 95 0.87 -0.55 -7.31
C ASP A 95 1.86 0.61 -7.44
N PHE A 96 1.35 1.86 -7.41
CA PHE A 96 2.19 3.07 -7.40
C PHE A 96 3.26 3.05 -6.28
N LEU A 97 2.88 2.69 -5.06
CA LEU A 97 3.82 2.61 -3.93
C LEU A 97 4.86 1.52 -4.15
N LEU A 98 4.46 0.38 -4.73
CA LEU A 98 5.37 -0.71 -5.02
C LEU A 98 6.36 -0.34 -6.12
N ASP A 99 5.92 0.32 -7.18
CA ASP A 99 6.78 0.80 -8.27
C ASP A 99 7.90 1.70 -7.72
N ILE A 100 7.53 2.69 -6.88
CA ILE A 100 8.50 3.57 -6.21
C ILE A 100 9.49 2.78 -5.37
N THR A 101 9.02 1.78 -4.62
CA THR A 101 9.91 0.97 -3.77
C THR A 101 10.83 0.05 -4.53
N GLN A 102 10.48 -0.32 -5.76
CA GLN A 102 11.30 -1.14 -6.65
C GLN A 102 12.33 -0.29 -7.44
N GLY A 103 12.25 1.04 -7.32
CA GLY A 103 13.13 1.96 -8.04
C GLY A 103 12.62 2.33 -9.43
N ASP A 104 11.42 1.86 -9.81
CA ASP A 104 10.72 2.37 -10.98
C ASP A 104 10.20 3.76 -10.64
N ARG A 105 10.60 4.75 -11.44
CA ARG A 105 10.01 6.09 -11.33
C ARG A 105 8.66 6.02 -12.04
N PRO A 106 7.52 6.06 -11.33
CA PRO A 106 6.23 6.10 -11.98
C PRO A 106 6.22 7.33 -12.88
N GLN A 107 5.71 7.20 -14.11
CA GLN A 107 5.73 8.28 -15.08
C GLN A 107 5.16 9.55 -14.45
N LEU A 108 6.02 10.56 -14.30
CA LEU A 108 5.62 11.91 -13.95
C LEU A 108 4.53 12.32 -14.95
N SER A 109 3.44 12.93 -14.48
CA SER A 109 2.47 13.51 -15.40
C SER A 109 3.20 14.49 -16.31
N ALA A 110 2.88 14.45 -17.61
CA ALA A 110 3.56 15.18 -18.68
C ALA A 110 3.76 16.70 -18.41
N GLN A 111 3.03 17.27 -17.46
CA GLN A 111 3.15 18.67 -17.05
C GLN A 111 4.42 18.99 -16.23
N GLN A 112 5.10 18.00 -15.62
CA GLN A 112 6.36 18.22 -14.90
C GLN A 112 7.61 17.88 -15.72
N GLN A 113 7.46 17.20 -16.86
CA GLN A 113 8.56 16.91 -17.77
C GLN A 113 9.02 18.17 -18.53
N ASP A 114 8.07 19.06 -18.86
CA ASP A 114 8.39 20.33 -19.52
C ASP A 114 9.17 21.28 -18.61
N ASP A 115 8.86 21.34 -17.31
CA ASP A 115 9.57 22.21 -16.35
C ASP A 115 11.02 21.78 -16.08
N ILE A 116 11.34 20.49 -16.22
CA ILE A 116 12.71 19.96 -16.03
C ILE A 116 13.53 20.14 -17.32
N ALA A 117 12.93 19.92 -18.49
CA ALA A 117 13.60 20.12 -19.77
C ALA A 117 14.00 21.58 -20.02
N PHE A 118 13.19 22.55 -19.58
CA PHE A 118 13.52 23.97 -19.72
C PHE A 118 14.68 24.44 -18.81
N ASN A 119 14.96 23.73 -17.71
CA ASN A 119 16.03 24.10 -16.78
C ASN A 119 17.39 23.48 -17.13
N GLU A 120 17.44 22.40 -17.92
CA GLU A 120 18.69 21.79 -18.38
C GLU A 120 19.25 22.42 -19.67
N GLU A 121 18.43 23.06 -20.52
CA GLU A 121 18.92 23.76 -21.72
C GLU A 121 19.43 25.20 -21.45
N SER A 122 19.30 25.70 -20.22
CA SER A 122 19.71 27.07 -19.85
C SER A 122 20.99 27.16 -18.99
N SER A 123 21.78 26.09 -18.89
CA SER A 123 23.10 26.09 -18.20
C SER A 123 24.26 25.77 -19.14
#